data_AF-A0A661I177-F1
#
_entry.id   AF-A0A661I177-F1
#
_cell.length_a   1.000
_cell.length_b   1.000
_cell.length_c   1.000
_cell.angle_alpha   90.00
_cell.angle_beta   90.00
_cell.angle_gamma   90.00
#
_symmetry.space_group_name_H-M   'P 1'
#
loop_
_entity.id
_entity.type
_entity.pdbx_description
1 polymer ?
#
loop_
_entity_poly.entity_id
_entity_poly.type
_entity_poly.pdbx_seq_one_letter_code
_entity_poly.pdbx_strand_id
1 'polypeptide(L)' 'TPTKAELISATLTPEEIAKKMGATSLGFLSIEGLKESLGNDRNYSLVSFDGVYFAGGNAQGPGCAGSC' A
#
# COMPACT_ATOMS: atom_id res chain seq x y z
N THR A 1 -7.88 -4.02 5.97
CA THR A 1 -8.08 -2.85 5.09
C THR A 1 -9.32 -3.06 4.25
N PRO A 2 -10.01 -1.99 3.82
CA PRO A 2 -11.12 -2.10 2.87
C PRO A 2 -10.65 -2.72 1.56
N THR A 3 -11.59 -3.14 0.70
CA THR A 3 -11.24 -3.80 -0.56
C THR A 3 -10.40 -2.89 -1.46
N LYS A 4 -9.60 -3.46 -2.37
CA LYS A 4 -8.76 -2.67 -3.28
C LYS A 4 -9.56 -1.63 -4.08
N ALA A 5 -10.82 -1.93 -4.41
CA ALA A 5 -11.71 -1.01 -5.11
C ALA A 5 -12.16 0.19 -4.27
N GLU A 6 -12.19 0.04 -2.94
CA GLU A 6 -12.56 1.10 -2.00
C GLU A 6 -11.36 1.98 -1.61
N LEU A 7 -10.13 1.57 -1.96
CA LEU A 7 -8.93 2.37 -1.75
C LEU A 7 -8.86 3.50 -2.79
N ILE A 8 -8.95 4.74 -2.29
CA ILE A 8 -8.89 5.93 -3.13
C ILE A 8 -7.57 6.03 -3.92
N SER A 9 -6.47 5.56 -3.35
CA SER A 9 -5.14 5.50 -3.99
C SER A 9 -5.01 4.38 -5.03
N ALA A 10 -5.96 3.43 -5.10
CA ALA A 10 -5.97 2.39 -6.11
C ALA A 10 -6.71 2.80 -7.39
N THR A 11 -7.49 3.88 -7.33
CA THR A 11 -8.37 4.33 -8.42
C THR A 11 -8.09 5.76 -8.88
N LEU A 12 -7.50 6.60 -8.02
CA LEU A 12 -7.24 8.01 -8.30
C LEU A 12 -5.74 8.33 -8.18
N THR A 13 -5.30 9.25 -9.03
CA THR A 13 -3.98 9.89 -8.94
C THR A 13 -3.92 10.88 -7.77
N PRO A 14 -2.72 11.22 -7.24
CA PRO A 14 -2.58 12.19 -6.16
C PRO A 14 -3.25 13.55 -6.41
N GLU A 15 -3.23 14.03 -7.66
CA GLU A 15 -3.88 15.28 -8.07
C GLU A 15 -5.42 15.20 -7.99
N GLU A 16 -5.99 14.07 -8.43
CA GLU A 16 -7.42 13.81 -8.35
C GLU A 16 -7.88 13.66 -6.89
N ILE A 17 -7.05 13.03 -6.05
CA ILE A 17 -7.30 12.95 -4.60
C ILE A 17 -7.27 14.34 -3.98
N ALA A 18 -6.28 15.18 -4.30
CA ALA A 18 -6.20 16.55 -3.81
C ALA A 18 -7.47 17.34 -4.15
N LYS A 19 -7.89 17.28 -5.42
CA LYS A 19 -9.11 17.93 -5.90
C LYS A 19 -10.36 17.40 -5.19
N LYS A 20 -10.46 16.09 -4.98
CA LYS A 20 -11.61 15.45 -4.32
C LYS A 20 -11.70 15.77 -2.83
N MET A 21 -10.57 16.03 -2.19
CA MET A 21 -10.50 16.50 -0.79
C MET A 21 -10.59 18.02 -0.65
N GLY A 22 -10.60 18.79 -1.75
CA GLY A 22 -10.59 20.25 -1.71
C GLY A 22 -9.25 20.84 -1.26
N ALA A 23 -8.16 20.08 -1.37
CA ALA A 23 -6.82 20.52 -0.99
C ALA A 23 -6.12 21.22 -2.16
N THR A 24 -5.29 22.21 -1.84
CA THR A 24 -4.46 22.94 -2.83
C THR A 24 -3.25 22.13 -3.29
N SER A 25 -2.81 21.18 -2.47
CA SER A 25 -1.70 20.27 -2.73
C SER A 25 -1.86 18.99 -1.94
N LEU A 26 -1.34 17.87 -2.45
CA LEU A 26 -1.29 16.59 -1.76
C LEU A 26 0.03 15.90 -2.07
N GLY A 27 0.64 15.30 -1.05
CA GLY A 27 1.86 14.51 -1.17
C GLY A 27 1.76 13.26 -0.30
N PHE A 28 2.30 12.15 -0.81
CA PHE A 28 2.45 10.91 -0.05
C PHE A 28 3.89 10.80 0.46
N LEU A 29 4.07 10.19 1.64
CA LEU A 29 5.39 9.79 2.09
C LEU A 29 5.95 8.74 1.12
N SER A 30 7.17 8.95 0.64
CA SER A 30 7.83 7.96 -0.22
C SER A 30 8.13 6.68 0.56
N ILE A 31 8.09 5.54 -0.12
CA ILE A 31 8.43 4.25 0.50
C ILE A 31 9.87 4.25 1.02
N GLU A 32 10.77 4.93 0.31
CA GLU A 32 12.16 5.08 0.73
C GLU A 32 12.28 5.91 2.02
N GLY A 33 11.58 7.05 2.11
CA GLY A 33 11.55 7.87 3.32
C GLY A 33 10.92 7.15 4.53
N LEU A 34 9.92 6.29 4.27
CA LEU A 34 9.36 5.42 5.31
C LEU A 34 10.38 4.39 5.81
N LYS A 35 11.12 3.72 4.90
CA LYS A 35 12.16 2.76 5.28
C LYS A 35 13.27 3.43 6.10
N GLU A 36 13.74 4.59 5.65
CA GLU A 36 14.78 5.35 6.35
C GLU A 36 14.33 5.74 7.77
N SER A 37 13.08 6.17 7.92
CA SER A 37 12.51 6.56 9.22
C SER A 37 12.36 5.39 10.20
N LEU A 38 12.20 4.16 9.71
CA LEU A 38 12.09 2.95 10.54
C LEU A 38 13.45 2.34 10.90
N GLY A 39 14.51 2.70 10.16
CA GLY A 39 15.84 2.11 10.27
C GLY A 39 16.03 0.92 9.33
N ASN A 40 17.27 0.75 8.84
CA ASN A 40 17.63 -0.24 7.84
C ASN A 40 18.01 -1.63 8.41
N ASP A 41 17.84 -1.83 9.72
CA ASP A 41 18.24 -3.06 10.41
C ASP A 41 17.30 -4.25 10.15
N ARG A 42 16.13 -4.03 9.53
CA ARG A 42 15.13 -5.07 9.27
C ARG A 42 14.42 -4.88 7.93
N ASN A 43 14.08 -5.99 7.29
CA ASN A 43 13.17 -5.99 6.13
C ASN A 43 11.72 -5.96 6.62
N TYR A 44 11.01 -4.88 6.31
CA TYR A 44 9.59 -4.73 6.66
C TYR A 44 8.69 -5.24 5.53
N SER A 45 7.60 -5.92 5.88
CA SER A 45 6.57 -6.31 4.91
C SER A 45 5.81 -5.07 4.47
N LEU A 46 6.05 -4.64 3.23
CA LEU A 46 5.45 -3.45 2.63
C LEU A 46 4.22 -3.76 1.76
N VAL A 47 3.63 -4.96 1.92
CA VAL A 47 2.50 -5.48 1.13
C VAL A 47 1.34 -4.51 0.89
N SER A 48 1.04 -3.64 1.87
CA SER A 48 -0.04 -2.64 1.73
C SER A 48 0.36 -1.40 0.92
N PHE A 49 1.64 -1.27 0.59
CA PHE A 49 2.25 -0.13 -0.09
C PHE A 49 2.84 -0.49 -1.46
N ASP A 50 3.52 -1.64 -1.58
CA ASP A 50 4.13 -2.11 -2.84
C ASP A 50 3.36 -3.26 -3.50
N GLY A 51 2.42 -3.89 -2.78
CA GLY A 51 1.69 -5.05 -3.26
C GLY A 51 2.52 -6.33 -3.34
N VAL A 52 3.76 -6.34 -2.83
CA VAL A 52 4.68 -7.47 -2.89
C VAL A 52 4.58 -8.30 -1.62
N TYR A 53 3.89 -9.44 -1.73
CA TYR A 53 3.77 -10.41 -0.65
C TYR A 53 5.02 -11.28 -0.55
N PHE A 54 5.77 -11.10 0.55
CA PHE A 54 6.96 -11.89 0.88
C PHE A 54 6.71 -13.40 1.03
N ALA A 55 5.45 -13.83 1.23
CA ALA A 55 5.10 -15.22 1.54
C ALA A 55 4.72 -16.07 0.32
N GLY A 56 5.17 -15.73 -0.90
CA GLY A 56 4.84 -16.48 -2.11
C GLY A 56 3.36 -16.43 -2.53
N GLY A 57 2.58 -15.53 -1.92
CA GLY A 57 1.18 -15.30 -2.26
C GLY A 57 1.03 -14.21 -3.31
N ASN A 58 0.69 -14.58 -4.53
CA ASN A 58 0.15 -13.65 -5.52
C ASN A 58 -1.21 -13.10 -5.04
N ALA A 59 -1.59 -11.88 -5.44
CA ALA A 59 -2.91 -11.29 -5.15
C ALA A 59 -4.11 -12.11 -5.72
N GLN A 60 -3.82 -13.14 -6.52
CA GLN A 60 -4.75 -14.15 -7.06
C GLN A 60 -4.43 -15.58 -6.59
N GLY A 61 -3.50 -15.77 -5.65
CA GLY A 61 -3.18 -17.08 -5.07
C GLY A 61 -4.19 -17.47 -3.99
N PRO A 62 -4.38 -18.78 -3.73
CA PRO A 62 -5.24 -19.21 -2.65
C PRO A 62 -4.60 -18.71 -1.35
N GLY A 63 -5.17 -17.65 -0.80
CA GLY A 63 -4.89 -17.23 0.57
C GLY A 63 -5.06 -18.43 1.47
N CYS A 64 -4.20 -18.54 2.47
CA CYS A 64 -4.12 -19.64 3.42
C CYS A 64 -5.47 -19.92 4.12
N ALA A 65 -6.37 -20.61 3.43
CA ALA A 65 -7.39 -21.45 4.03
C ALA A 65 -6.68 -22.76 4.36
N GLY A 66 -5.85 -22.68 5.40
CA GLY A 66 -5.30 -23.86 6.04
C GLY A 66 -6.45 -24.77 6.46
N SER A 67 -6.38 -26.00 5.97
CA SER A 67 -7.16 -27.14 6.39
C SER A 67 -7.37 -27.19 7.90
N CYS A 68 -8.63 -27.30 8.31
CA CYS A 68 -9.00 -28.09 9.48
C CYS A 68 -9.45 -29.47 8.97
#